data_AF-A0A9E7NBN7-F1
#
_entry.id   AF-A0A9E7NBN7-F1
#
_cell.length_a   1.000
_cell.length_b   1.000
_cell.length_c   1.000
_cell.angle_alpha   90.00
_cell.angle_beta   90.00
_cell.angle_gamma   90.00
#
_symmetry.space_group_name_H-M   'P 1'
#
loop_
_entity.id
_entity.type
_entity.pdbx_description
1 polymer ?
#
loop_
_entity_poly.entity_id
_entity_poly.type
_entity_poly.pdbx_seq_one_letter_code
_entity_poly.pdbx_strand_id
1 'polypeptide(L)' 'MSQSERPRVTVGCPACSESVRAAVPGGPGIRKPGHDLESNEEEHRLSGTETTCHNCGHTVELYYY' A
#
# COMPACT_ATOMS: atom_id res chain seq x y z
N MET A 1 -15.39 -13.87 -10.86
CA MET A 1 -15.25 -12.76 -9.89
C MET A 1 -13.85 -12.84 -9.31
N SER A 2 -12.87 -12.12 -9.87
CA SER A 2 -11.51 -12.09 -9.32
C SER A 2 -11.52 -11.25 -8.04
N GLN A 3 -11.39 -11.91 -6.89
CA GLN A 3 -11.12 -11.20 -5.65
C GLN A 3 -9.64 -10.79 -5.69
N SER A 4 -9.37 -9.53 -6.01
CA SER A 4 -8.04 -8.95 -5.81
C SER A 4 -7.80 -8.87 -4.31
N GLU A 5 -7.22 -9.92 -3.73
CA GLU A 5 -6.75 -9.90 -2.34
C GLU A 5 -5.70 -8.78 -2.23
N ARG A 6 -6.09 -7.68 -1.60
CA ARG A 6 -5.17 -6.56 -1.34
C ARG A 6 -4.12 -7.03 -0.33
N PRO A 7 -2.82 -7.04 -0.67
CA PRO A 7 -1.78 -7.37 0.28
C PRO A 7 -1.85 -6.43 1.48
N ARG A 8 -1.70 -7.02 2.67
CA ARG A 8 -1.68 -6.28 3.93
C ARG A 8 -0.24 -6.14 4.40
N VAL A 9 0.20 -4.91 4.62
CA VAL A 9 1.49 -4.62 5.23
C VAL A 9 1.30 -4.31 6.70
N THR A 10 2.29 -4.65 7.52
CA THR A 10 2.31 -4.29 8.94
C THR A 10 3.37 -3.23 9.13
N VAL A 11 2.97 -2.07 9.67
CA VAL A 11 3.84 -0.93 9.95
C VAL A 11 3.71 -0.53 11.42
N GLY A 12 4.75 0.06 12.00
CA GLY A 12 4.68 0.60 13.35
C GLY A 12 3.95 1.94 13.38
N CYS A 13 3.07 2.14 14.36
CA CYS A 13 2.48 3.44 14.64
C CYS A 13 3.56 4.38 15.22
N PRO A 14 3.83 5.54 14.60
CA PRO A 14 4.86 6.45 15.10
C PRO A 14 4.55 7.05 16.48
N ALA A 15 3.28 7.07 16.90
CA ALA A 15 2.87 7.63 18.19
C ALA A 15 3.02 6.66 19.36
N CYS A 16 2.82 5.36 19.16
CA CYS A 16 2.81 4.37 20.25
C CYS A 16 3.66 3.12 19.99
N SER A 17 4.35 3.05 18.86
CA SER A 17 5.14 1.89 18.39
C SER A 17 4.34 0.59 18.17
N GLU A 18 3.00 0.63 18.28
CA GLU A 18 2.13 -0.53 18.08
C GLU A 18 2.03 -0.92 16.60
N SER A 19 1.84 -2.21 16.32
CA SER A 19 1.72 -2.70 14.95
C SER A 19 0.36 -2.37 14.33
N VAL A 20 0.35 -1.68 13.20
CA VAL A 20 -0.85 -1.31 12.44
C VAL A 20 -0.83 -2.05 11.10
N ARG A 21 -1.95 -2.68 10.76
CA ARG A 21 -2.13 -3.35 9.46
C ARG A 21 -2.74 -2.36 8.47
N ALA A 22 -1.99 -2.04 7.42
CA ALA A 22 -2.48 -1.21 6.31
C ALA A 22 -2.73 -2.09 5.08
N ALA A 23 -3.81 -1.78 4.34
CA ALA A 23 -4.10 -2.41 3.06
C ALA A 23 -3.45 -1.58 1.95
N VAL A 24 -2.47 -2.15 1.26
CA VAL A 24 -1.94 -1.57 0.03
C VAL A 24 -2.63 -2.25 -1.15
N PRO A 25 -3.02 -1.51 -2.21
CA PRO A 25 -3.49 -2.15 -3.42
C PRO A 25 -2.42 -3.12 -3.90
N GLY A 26 -2.85 -4.29 -4.34
CA GLY A 26 -1.92 -5.25 -4.95
C GLY A 26 -1.39 -4.60 -6.21
N GLY A 27 -0.17 -4.07 -6.15
CA GLY A 27 0.50 -3.57 -7.34
C GLY A 27 0.55 -4.69 -8.37
N PRO A 28 0.56 -4.37 -9.68
CA PRO A 28 0.93 -5.35 -10.70
C PRO A 28 2.35 -5.80 -10.32
N GLY A 29 2.47 -6.99 -9.71
CA GLY A 29 3.70 -7.41 -9.06
C GLY A 29 4.88 -7.19 -10.00
N ILE A 30 5.83 -6.34 -9.58
CA ILE A 30 7.03 -5.87 -10.30
C ILE A 30 7.14 -6.54 -11.68
N ARG A 31 6.45 -5.98 -12.68
CA ARG A 31 6.51 -6.53 -14.03
C ARG A 31 7.95 -6.36 -14.50
N LYS A 32 8.63 -7.49 -14.69
CA LYS A 32 9.97 -7.51 -15.30
C LYS A 32 9.91 -6.66 -16.57
N PRO A 33 10.89 -5.79 -16.82
CA PRO A 33 10.88 -4.91 -17.99
C PRO A 33 10.90 -5.79 -19.24
N GLY A 34 9.79 -5.87 -19.96
CA GLY A 34 9.73 -6.67 -21.18
C GLY A 34 8.38 -7.21 -21.64
N HIS A 35 7.27 -7.01 -20.93
CA HIS A 35 5.98 -7.44 -21.47
C HIS A 35 4.84 -6.47 -21.15
N ASP A 36 4.23 -6.01 -22.25
CA ASP A 36 2.99 -5.27 -22.40
C ASP A 36 3.12 -3.75 -22.39
N LEU A 37 3.26 -3.22 -23.61
CA LEU A 37 2.87 -1.86 -23.98
C LEU A 37 1.38 -1.68 -23.67
N GLU A 38 1.04 -1.01 -22.58
CA GLU A 38 -0.14 -0.14 -22.46
C GLU A 38 0.01 0.69 -21.16
N SER A 39 0.35 1.98 -21.32
CA SER A 39 0.24 3.05 -20.32
C SER A 39 1.12 2.95 -19.05
N ASN A 40 2.43 3.05 -19.25
CA ASN A 40 3.46 3.13 -18.18
C ASN A 40 3.61 4.54 -17.58
N GLU A 41 2.50 5.18 -17.19
CA GLU A 41 2.49 6.49 -16.51
C GLU A 41 2.01 6.37 -15.05
N GLU A 42 1.27 5.30 -14.74
CA GLU A 42 0.70 5.06 -13.41
C GLU A 42 1.66 4.28 -12.49
N GLU A 43 2.60 3.51 -13.05
CA GLU A 43 3.55 2.65 -12.31
C GLU A 43 4.62 3.44 -11.53
N HIS A 44 4.71 4.75 -11.74
CA HIS A 44 5.63 5.64 -11.03
C HIS A 44 4.93 6.77 -10.25
N ARG A 45 3.60 6.70 -10.07
CA ARG A 45 2.87 7.70 -9.30
C ARG A 45 2.89 7.34 -7.82
N LEU A 46 3.50 8.23 -7.02
CA LEU A 46 3.45 8.14 -5.56
C LEU A 46 1.99 8.04 -5.12
N SER A 47 1.63 6.90 -4.56
CA SER A 47 0.29 6.56 -4.12
C SER A 47 0.25 6.56 -2.60
N GLY A 48 -0.81 7.14 -2.03
CA GLY A 48 -1.01 7.24 -0.59
C GLY A 48 -2.15 6.35 -0.11
N THR A 49 -2.06 5.84 1.11
CA THR A 49 -3.19 5.27 1.84
C THR A 49 -3.12 5.67 3.31
N GLU A 50 -4.28 5.90 3.92
CA GLU A 50 -4.40 6.29 5.32
C GLU A 50 -5.03 5.17 6.13
N THR A 51 -4.55 4.98 7.36
CA THR A 51 -5.11 4.01 8.30
C THR A 51 -5.05 4.55 9.73
N THR A 52 -6.01 4.19 10.57
CA THR A 52 -6.04 4.62 11.96
C THR A 52 -5.48 3.53 12.87
N CYS A 53 -4.56 3.90 13.76
CA CYS A 53 -4.08 3.01 14.80
C CYS A 53 -5.19 2.77 15.82
N HIS A 54 -5.61 1.51 16.00
CA HIS A 54 -6.63 1.14 16.99
C HIS A 54 -6.18 1.34 18.45
N ASN A 55 -4.88 1.39 18.70
CA ASN A 55 -4.34 1.51 20.05
C ASN A 55 -4.38 2.96 20.58
N CYS A 56 -3.94 3.93 19.78
CA CYS A 56 -3.83 5.33 20.19
C CYS A 56 -4.75 6.30 19.42
N GLY A 57 -5.48 5.82 18.42
CA GLY A 57 -6.39 6.65 17.60
C GLY A 57 -5.70 7.57 16.59
N HIS A 58 -4.37 7.52 16.47
CA HIS A 58 -3.65 8.32 15.50
C HIS A 58 -3.80 7.80 14.06
N THR A 59 -4.01 8.72 13.13
CA THR A 59 -3.92 8.43 11.70
C THR A 59 -2.47 8.25 11.29
N VAL A 60 -2.23 7.21 10.50
CA VAL A 60 -0.95 6.85 9.89
C VAL A 60 -1.13 6.91 8.38
N GLU A 61 -0.35 7.76 7.73
CA GLU A 61 -0.30 7.88 6.28
C GLU A 61 0.86 7.03 5.73
N LEU A 62 0.59 6.21 4.72
CA LEU A 62 1.58 5.39 4.05
C LEU A 62 1.67 5.81 2.59
N TYR A 63 2.90 5.94 2.10
CA TYR A 63 3.17 6.21 0.69
C TYR A 63 3.94 5.04 0.07
N TYR A 64 3.54 4.67 -1.14
CA TYR A 64 4.14 3.59 -1.93
C TYR A 64 4.22 4.00 -3.40
N TYR A 65 5.13 3.36 -4.12
CA TYR A 65 5.24 3.41 -5.58
C TYR A 65 4.73 2.09 -6.16
#